data_AF-A0A136KLB5-F1
#
_entry.id   AF-A0A136KLB5-F1
#
_cell.length_a   1.000
_cell.length_b   1.000
_cell.length_c   1.000
_cell.angle_alpha   90.00
_cell.angle_beta   90.00
_cell.angle_gamma   90.00
#
_symmetry.space_group_name_H-M   'P 1'
#
loop_
_entity.id
_entity.type
_entity.pdbx_description
1 polymer ?
#
loop_
_entity_poly.entity_id
_entity_poly.type
_entity_poly.pdbx_seq_one_letter_code
_entity_poly.pdbx_strand_id
1 'polypeptide(L)' 'MVIRVNYNDPQTDDEEKALAKQYGVGYQHTFVQIDQQGNEVTKWNGGSLKELLSSIK' A
#
# COMPACT_ATOMS: atom_id res chain seq x y z
N MET A 1 7.73 -7.67 -0.55
CA MET A 1 8.06 -6.31 -1.02
C MET A 1 7.05 -5.31 -0.46
N VAL A 2 7.34 -4.01 -0.43
CA VAL A 2 6.36 -2.98 -0.04
C VAL A 2 6.01 -2.13 -1.25
N ILE A 3 4.72 -1.99 -1.51
CA ILE A 3 4.17 -1.14 -2.57
C ILE A 3 3.37 0.00 -1.97
N ARG A 4 3.39 1.16 -2.62
CA ARG A 4 2.46 2.25 -2.32
C ARG A 4 1.23 2.06 -3.20
N VAL A 5 0.05 2.15 -2.60
CA VAL A 5 -1.22 2.04 -3.32
C VAL A 5 -1.93 3.38 -3.21
N ASN A 6 -2.11 4.05 -4.35
CA ASN A 6 -2.85 5.30 -4.43
C ASN A 6 -4.35 5.02 -4.58
N TYR A 7 -5.17 5.89 -3.99
CA TYR A 7 -6.63 5.76 -4.02
C TYR A 7 -7.26 7.15 -4.07
N ASN A 8 -8.14 7.40 -5.05
CA ASN A 8 -8.93 8.63 -5.14
C ASN A 8 -8.09 9.93 -5.15
N ASP A 9 -6.94 9.89 -5.82
CA ASP A 9 -6.11 11.06 -6.14
C ASP A 9 -6.36 11.49 -7.61
N PRO A 10 -6.31 12.79 -7.95
CA PRO A 10 -6.40 13.24 -9.35
C PRO A 10 -5.45 12.54 -10.33
N GLN A 11 -4.32 12.01 -9.85
CA GLN A 11 -3.34 11.27 -10.65
C GLN A 11 -3.49 9.74 -10.57
N THR A 12 -4.51 9.22 -9.87
CA THR A 12 -4.71 7.76 -9.76
C THR A 12 -5.13 7.14 -11.09
N ASP A 13 -4.27 6.28 -11.63
CA ASP A 13 -4.55 5.52 -12.85
C ASP A 13 -5.37 4.25 -12.59
N ASP A 14 -5.67 3.49 -13.64
CA ASP A 14 -6.50 2.28 -13.53
C ASP A 14 -5.77 1.10 -12.88
N GLU A 15 -4.43 1.04 -12.97
CA GLU A 15 -3.63 0.04 -12.25
C GLU A 15 -3.66 0.29 -10.75
N GLU A 16 -3.52 1.55 -10.34
CA GLU A 16 -3.61 1.96 -8.94
C GLU A 16 -5.01 1.71 -8.35
N LYS A 17 -6.07 1.97 -9.13
CA LYS A 17 -7.45 1.60 -8.73
C LYS A 17 -7.62 0.08 -8.58
N ALA A 18 -7.01 -0.71 -9.47
CA ALA A 18 -7.07 -2.17 -9.40
C ALA A 18 -6.34 -2.69 -8.15
N LEU A 19 -5.16 -2.16 -7.84
CA LEU A 19 -4.42 -2.46 -6.62
C LEU A 19 -5.20 -2.06 -5.37
N ALA A 20 -5.82 -0.88 -5.37
CA ALA A 20 -6.65 -0.43 -4.26
C ALA A 20 -7.84 -1.37 -4.00
N LYS A 21 -8.48 -1.85 -5.07
CA LYS A 21 -9.53 -2.86 -4.97
C LYS A 21 -9.01 -4.21 -4.48
N GLN A 22 -7.87 -4.67 -5.01
CA GLN A 22 -7.26 -5.96 -4.66
C GLN A 22 -6.86 -6.04 -3.19
N TYR A 23 -6.31 -4.95 -2.63
CA TYR A 23 -5.82 -4.90 -1.25
C TYR A 23 -6.79 -4.18 -0.28
N GLY A 24 -7.99 -3.83 -0.74
CA GLY A 24 -9.01 -3.17 0.09
C GLY A 24 -8.58 -1.82 0.65
N VAL A 25 -7.87 -1.02 -0.14
CA VAL A 25 -7.39 0.32 0.24
C VAL A 25 -8.48 1.35 -0.01
N GLY A 26 -8.96 1.97 1.08
CA GLY A 26 -10.00 3.02 1.03
C GLY A 26 -9.49 4.44 1.33
N TYR A 27 -8.18 4.61 1.54
CA TYR A 27 -7.57 5.88 1.94
C TYR A 27 -6.24 6.11 1.21
N GLN A 28 -5.94 7.36 0.89
CA GLN A 28 -4.65 7.77 0.32
C GLN A 28 -3.49 7.51 1.28
N HIS A 29 -2.26 7.49 0.75
CA HIS A 29 -1.03 7.27 1.52
C HIS A 29 -0.99 5.90 2.22
N THR A 30 -1.57 4.88 1.59
CA THR A 30 -1.52 3.51 2.10
C THR A 30 -0.36 2.75 1.48
N PHE A 31 0.39 2.06 2.33
CA PHE A 31 1.40 1.10 1.92
C PHE A 31 0.91 -0.31 2.21
N VAL A 32 1.22 -1.23 1.30
CA VAL A 32 0.89 -2.64 1.42
C VAL A 32 2.18 -3.45 1.33
N GLN A 33 2.45 -4.27 2.34
CA GLN A 33 3.48 -5.28 2.28
C GLN A 33 2.89 -6.55 1.70
N ILE A 34 3.53 -7.07 0.66
CA ILE A 34 3.13 -8.31 0.00
C ILE A 34 4.24 -9.36 0.07
N ASP A 35 3.86 -10.63 0.11
CA ASP A 35 4.78 -11.76 0.02
C ASP A 35 5.28 -11.97 -1.42
N GLN A 36 6.05 -13.05 -1.66
CA GLN A 36 6.55 -13.39 -3.00
C GLN A 36 5.46 -13.85 -3.98
N GLN A 37 4.28 -14.20 -3.48
CA GLN A 37 3.14 -14.67 -4.25
C GLN A 37 2.13 -13.55 -4.52
N GLY A 38 2.36 -12.34 -3.97
CA GLY A 38 1.50 -11.18 -4.13
C GLY A 38 0.39 -11.06 -3.09
N ASN A 39 0.39 -11.92 -2.06
CA ASN A 39 -0.60 -11.87 -0.98
C ASN A 39 -0.26 -10.75 0.02
N GLU A 40 -1.29 -10.09 0.54
CA GLU A 40 -1.14 -9.10 1.62
C GLU A 40 -0.58 -9.77 2.88
N VAL A 41 0.54 -9.24 3.38
CA VAL A 41 1.11 -9.58 4.68
C VAL A 41 0.60 -8.59 5.72
N THR A 42 0.65 -7.29 5.40
CA THR A 42 0.11 -6.21 6.24
C THR A 42 -0.07 -4.92 5.42
N LYS A 43 -0.82 -3.96 5.96
CA LYS A 43 -1.02 -2.63 5.38
C LYS A 43 -1.13 -1.56 6.46
N TRP A 44 -0.69 -0.36 6.13
CA TRP A 44 -0.76 0.79 7.03
C TRP A 44 -0.98 2.07 6.24
N ASN A 45 -1.70 3.00 6.87
CA ASN A 45 -2.04 4.30 6.31
C ASN A 45 -1.15 5.38 6.94
N GLY A 46 -0.44 6.14 6.11
CA GLY A 46 0.45 7.21 6.55
C GLY A 46 1.78 6.75 7.15
N GLY A 47 2.61 7.72 7.53
CA GLY A 47 3.96 7.50 8.08
C GLY A 47 5.04 7.39 7.01
N SER A 48 6.28 7.75 7.37
CA SER A 48 7.42 7.48 6.48
C SER A 48 7.64 5.98 6.45
N LEU A 49 7.80 5.36 5.26
CA LEU A 49 8.22 3.95 5.13
C LEU A 49 9.44 3.64 6.01
N LYS A 50 10.29 4.65 6.24
CA LYS A 50 11.45 4.62 7.12
C LYS A 50 11.10 4.34 8.60
N GLU A 51 10.00 4.90 9.12
CA GLU A 51 9.55 4.66 10.50
C GLU A 51 9.01 3.24 10.66
N LEU A 52 8.28 2.72 9.67
CA LEU A 52 7.83 1.33 9.69
C LEU A 52 9.01 0.35 9.62
N LEU A 53 9.96 0.58 8.73
CA LEU A 53 11.18 -0.25 8.65
C LEU A 53 11.99 -0.20 9.95
N SER A 54 11.92 0.90 10.71
CA SER A 54 12.55 1.00 12.03
C SER A 54 11.84 0.19 13.11
N SER A 55 10.59 -0.22 12.85
CA SER A 55 9.73 -0.96 13.78
C SER A 55 9.83 -2.48 13.61
N ILE A 56 10.34 -2.93 12.47
CA ILE A 56 10.55 -4.35 12.17
C ILE A 56 12.00 -4.69 12.58
N LYS A 57 12.14 -5.36 13.73
CA LYS A 57 13.42 -5.89 14.25
C LYS A 57 13.84 -7.18 13.55
#